data_AF-A0A6V7PT11-F1
#
_entry.id   AF-A0A6V7PT11-F1
#
_cell.length_a   1.000
_cell.length_b   1.000
_cell.length_c   1.000
_cell.angle_alpha   90.00
_cell.angle_beta   90.00
_cell.angle_gamma   90.00
#
_symmetry.space_group_name_H-M   'P 1'
#
loop_
_entity.id
_entity.type
_entity.pdbx_description
1 polymer ?
#
loop_
_entity_poly.entity_id
_entity_poly.type
_entity_poly.pdbx_seq_one_letter_code
_entity_poly.pdbx_strand_id
1 'polypeptide(L)'
;MSRLLAGKRLPCLGIYLRSDPSRRRREATRLNRAYRRRGRGREPEPSEEHSADRLKWVDEGFEMLVFTDNSVLSDGVDHENLRKELSHSNMLVNVAVNNQEAVEWLRENSENIPNIICFESSPALVNKLGGSCVQLSRKQNFFTKLAEIAKPSNRKESSEVVKAVSDAWERHNSDDIRFCLLVIINSYIKPVPILKNLRAKGLSTINCMLKNCRSQLLNCLFDPNCRKALQCLNSCSPTDQVCNYRCIASYESPNLEAFSLCVLQKHNCLELDAEIPSKPYVAPLSIFRGEILSHEIAEDLFIGWLGNFEWSWRVIGGQNPAYDQFPCQYQLFYRGKAKGSFWYEPVFQVRTLEGKLVWRRRKYRVRRASVPGTFYFSVLDSGVVSKEFWTIVDVSDDLTWGLFHYSGAAQAAGLSYTGAVLVSPDGMYPPDSESQRVASALEKSSIKSWELHTVDNCSCINPPLGIPEGSRLHCKIETGRERWSLRNTDESVV
;
A
#
# COMPACT_ATOMS: atom_id res chain seq x y z
N MET A 1 43.38 -1.06 32.00
CA MET A 1 42.45 -1.99 31.31
C MET A 1 41.17 -1.23 31.02
N SER A 2 41.04 -0.60 29.85
CA SER A 2 40.40 -1.15 28.63
C SER A 2 38.87 -1.12 28.73
N ARG A 3 38.04 -0.58 27.84
CA ARG A 3 38.18 0.09 26.53
C ARG A 3 36.79 0.71 26.20
N LEU A 4 36.80 1.89 25.58
CA LEU A 4 35.94 2.38 24.49
C LEU A 4 34.43 2.05 24.48
N LEU A 5 33.59 3.03 24.83
CA LEU A 5 32.30 3.27 24.19
C LEU A 5 32.43 4.51 23.30
N ALA A 6 32.86 4.28 22.05
CA ALA A 6 32.86 5.27 21.00
C ALA A 6 31.41 5.50 20.53
N GLY A 7 31.04 6.77 20.36
CA GLY A 7 29.73 7.19 19.87
C GLY A 7 29.44 6.61 18.48
N LYS A 8 28.19 6.21 18.27
CA LYS A 8 27.58 6.01 16.96
C LYS A 8 26.43 7.01 16.84
N ARG A 9 26.65 8.06 16.05
CA ARG A 9 25.64 9.03 15.64
C ARG A 9 24.62 8.35 14.72
N LEU A 10 23.38 8.86 14.78
CA LEU A 10 22.16 8.35 14.13
C LEU A 10 22.21 8.52 12.59
N PRO A 11 21.52 7.67 11.80
CA PRO A 11 21.60 7.67 10.34
C PRO A 11 20.64 8.69 9.68
N CYS A 12 21.18 9.61 8.88
CA CYS A 12 20.42 10.49 7.99
C CYS A 12 20.39 9.91 6.57
N LEU A 13 19.24 9.98 5.90
CA LEU A 13 18.96 9.52 4.52
C LEU A 13 18.69 10.78 3.67
N GLY A 14 19.63 11.18 2.82
CA GLY A 14 19.45 12.30 1.89
C GLY A 14 18.86 11.83 0.56
N ILE A 15 17.76 12.43 0.10
CA ILE A 15 17.23 12.26 -1.26
C ILE A 15 17.31 13.63 -1.96
N TYR A 16 17.76 13.64 -3.23
CA TYR A 16 18.02 14.86 -3.99
C TYR A 16 17.32 14.79 -5.37
N LEU A 17 16.50 15.80 -5.74
CA LEU A 17 15.58 15.80 -6.91
C LEU A 17 15.18 17.16 -7.52
N ARG A 18 15.34 17.39 -8.84
CA ARG A 18 14.75 18.57 -9.54
C ARG A 18 13.82 18.26 -10.69
N SER A 19 12.88 19.21 -10.80
CA SER A 19 12.04 19.59 -11.91
C SER A 19 12.78 20.06 -13.18
N ASP A 20 12.54 19.42 -14.34
CA ASP A 20 12.65 20.07 -15.66
C ASP A 20 11.28 20.07 -16.39
N PRO A 21 10.71 21.26 -16.71
CA PRO A 21 9.41 21.42 -17.36
C PRO A 21 9.33 21.10 -18.86
N SER A 22 10.42 20.73 -19.53
CA SER A 22 10.51 20.80 -21.00
C SER A 22 9.94 19.62 -21.80
N ARG A 23 9.53 18.51 -21.17
CA ARG A 23 8.86 17.37 -21.85
C ARG A 23 7.33 17.39 -21.83
N ARG A 24 6.69 18.45 -21.30
CA ARG A 24 5.22 18.62 -21.24
C ARG A 24 4.53 19.02 -22.56
N ARG A 25 5.17 18.97 -23.73
CA ARG A 25 4.58 19.50 -24.98
C ARG A 25 4.25 18.53 -26.12
N ARG A 26 4.41 17.21 -25.97
CA ARG A 26 3.98 16.27 -27.04
C ARG A 26 3.06 15.11 -26.64
N GLU A 27 2.85 14.83 -25.35
CA GLU A 27 1.83 13.85 -24.92
C GLU A 27 0.70 14.43 -24.05
N ALA A 28 0.79 15.71 -23.67
CA ALA A 28 -0.24 16.43 -22.90
C ALA A 28 -1.35 17.08 -23.76
N THR A 29 -1.42 16.78 -25.07
CA THR A 29 -2.41 17.37 -26.00
C THR A 29 -3.65 16.50 -26.22
N ARG A 30 -3.75 15.30 -25.63
CA ARG A 30 -4.91 14.42 -25.78
C ARG A 30 -5.82 14.26 -24.56
N LEU A 31 -5.45 14.78 -23.38
CA LEU A 31 -6.22 14.56 -22.14
C LEU A 31 -6.55 15.82 -21.32
N ASN A 32 -6.31 17.04 -21.83
CA ASN A 32 -6.40 18.25 -21.01
C ASN A 32 -7.06 19.46 -21.69
N ARG A 33 -8.27 19.28 -22.22
CA ARG A 33 -9.11 20.40 -22.74
C ARG A 33 -10.20 20.90 -21.78
N ALA A 34 -10.28 20.41 -20.54
CA ALA A 34 -11.42 20.74 -19.68
C ALA A 34 -11.11 21.48 -18.36
N TYR A 35 -9.85 21.77 -17.97
CA TYR A 35 -9.63 22.26 -16.59
C TYR A 35 -8.54 23.33 -16.39
N ARG A 36 -8.54 24.40 -17.21
CA ARG A 36 -7.69 25.57 -16.95
C ARG A 36 -8.42 26.90 -17.15
N ARG A 37 -8.97 27.45 -16.06
CA ARG A 37 -8.93 28.90 -15.79
C ARG A 37 -8.71 29.14 -14.29
N ARG A 38 -7.64 29.88 -13.97
CA ARG A 38 -7.17 30.42 -12.66
C ARG A 38 -6.46 29.38 -11.77
N GLY A 39 -5.32 29.61 -11.12
CA GLY A 39 -4.41 30.75 -11.01
C GLY A 39 -3.16 30.34 -10.19
N ARG A 40 -2.07 31.09 -10.36
CA ARG A 40 -0.67 30.94 -9.90
C ARG A 40 -0.41 30.55 -8.42
N GLY A 41 0.72 29.84 -8.21
CA GLY A 41 1.51 29.78 -6.97
C GLY A 41 2.41 28.53 -6.93
N ARG A 42 3.72 28.66 -6.66
CA ARG A 42 4.72 27.57 -6.63
C ARG A 42 4.82 26.99 -5.20
N GLU A 43 4.88 25.66 -5.09
CA GLU A 43 5.37 24.85 -3.95
C GLU A 43 5.90 23.50 -4.51
N PRO A 44 6.81 22.78 -3.82
CA PRO A 44 7.41 21.53 -4.32
C PRO A 44 6.37 20.38 -4.43
N GLU A 45 6.70 19.32 -5.19
CA GLU A 45 5.76 18.23 -5.46
C GLU A 45 5.35 17.45 -4.18
N PRO A 46 4.04 17.29 -3.87
CA PRO A 46 3.55 16.72 -2.59
C PRO A 46 3.85 15.24 -2.30
N SER A 47 4.53 14.51 -3.19
CA SER A 47 4.69 13.04 -3.11
C SER A 47 5.92 12.56 -2.34
N GLU A 48 6.98 13.35 -2.30
CA GLU A 48 8.30 12.92 -1.81
C GLU A 48 8.56 13.34 -0.37
N GLU A 49 8.19 14.56 0.02
CA GLU A 49 8.07 14.96 1.43
C GLU A 49 7.12 14.01 2.18
N HIS A 50 6.03 13.63 1.52
CA HIS A 50 5.09 12.66 2.05
C HIS A 50 5.73 11.28 2.25
N SER A 51 6.54 10.81 1.30
CA SER A 51 7.27 9.53 1.43
C SER A 51 8.30 9.57 2.56
N ALA A 52 8.93 10.72 2.81
CA ALA A 52 9.87 10.93 3.92
C ALA A 52 9.21 10.74 5.29
N ASP A 53 8.02 11.30 5.47
CA ASP A 53 7.25 11.13 6.72
C ASP A 53 6.80 9.68 6.94
N ARG A 54 6.48 8.96 5.86
CA ARG A 54 6.06 7.55 5.93
C ARG A 54 7.18 6.58 6.31
N LEU A 55 8.43 6.91 6.03
CA LEU A 55 9.58 6.09 6.47
C LEU A 55 9.73 6.07 8.00
N LYS A 56 9.44 7.20 8.67
CA LYS A 56 9.43 7.30 10.14
C LYS A 56 8.38 6.40 10.81
N TRP A 57 7.40 5.91 10.05
CA TRP A 57 6.38 4.99 10.56
C TRP A 57 6.90 3.57 10.74
N VAL A 58 7.99 3.20 10.04
CA VAL A 58 8.62 1.88 10.14
C VAL A 58 9.66 1.86 11.27
N ASP A 59 10.42 2.93 11.41
CA ASP A 59 11.40 3.14 12.50
C ASP A 59 11.58 4.66 12.69
N GLU A 60 11.37 5.15 13.92
CA GLU A 60 11.50 6.60 14.23
C GLU A 60 12.93 7.12 14.06
N GLY A 61 13.92 6.24 14.04
CA GLY A 61 15.31 6.58 13.79
C GLY A 61 15.67 6.74 12.31
N PHE A 62 14.70 6.61 11.39
CA PHE A 62 14.89 6.99 9.99
C PHE A 62 14.59 8.47 9.80
N GLU A 63 15.60 9.22 9.35
CA GLU A 63 15.44 10.61 8.97
C GLU A 63 15.65 10.73 7.47
N MET A 64 14.61 11.07 6.72
CA MET A 64 14.68 11.31 5.28
C MET A 64 14.57 12.82 5.01
N LEU A 65 15.56 13.36 4.31
CA LEU A 65 15.60 14.75 3.89
C LEU A 65 15.45 14.82 2.37
N VAL A 66 14.63 15.74 1.88
CA VAL A 66 14.38 15.93 0.44
C VAL A 66 14.95 17.28 0.02
N PHE A 67 15.82 17.26 -0.98
CA PHE A 67 16.44 18.46 -1.55
C PHE A 67 16.15 18.54 -3.04
N THR A 68 16.29 19.73 -3.63
CA THR A 68 16.08 19.91 -5.09
C THR A 68 17.31 20.42 -5.81
N ASP A 69 17.39 20.37 -7.15
CA ASP A 69 18.57 20.96 -7.83
C ASP A 69 18.65 22.47 -7.60
N ASN A 70 17.57 23.15 -7.22
CA ASN A 70 17.70 24.55 -6.82
C ASN A 70 18.55 24.69 -5.54
N SER A 71 18.54 23.67 -4.66
CA SER A 71 19.41 23.59 -3.48
C SER A 71 20.88 23.38 -3.85
N VAL A 72 21.19 22.77 -5.00
CA VAL A 72 22.58 22.64 -5.51
C VAL A 72 23.01 23.87 -6.31
N LEU A 73 22.09 24.52 -7.01
CA LEU A 73 22.41 25.58 -7.97
C LEU A 73 22.30 27.01 -7.40
N SER A 74 21.91 27.17 -6.13
CA SER A 74 21.85 28.47 -5.47
C SER A 74 22.84 28.54 -4.31
N ASP A 75 23.73 29.53 -4.33
CA ASP A 75 24.61 29.84 -3.20
C ASP A 75 23.77 30.43 -2.07
N GLY A 76 23.37 29.58 -1.13
CA GLY A 76 22.49 29.94 -0.02
C GLY A 76 22.55 28.94 1.14
N VAL A 77 21.77 29.20 2.20
CA VAL A 77 21.72 28.38 3.42
C VAL A 77 21.38 26.90 3.11
N ASP A 78 20.55 26.67 2.09
CA ASP A 78 20.15 25.32 1.67
C ASP A 78 21.30 24.53 1.03
N HIS A 79 22.27 25.19 0.39
CA HIS A 79 23.45 24.56 -0.22
C HIS A 79 24.43 24.04 0.82
N GLU A 80 24.71 24.86 1.84
CA GLU A 80 25.57 24.48 2.96
C GLU A 80 24.92 23.39 3.83
N ASN A 81 23.61 23.49 4.06
CA ASN A 81 22.86 22.42 4.72
C ASN A 81 22.92 21.11 3.92
N LEU A 82 22.68 21.13 2.61
CA LEU A 82 22.77 19.94 1.77
C LEU A 82 24.15 19.28 1.85
N ARG A 83 25.23 20.06 1.72
CA ARG A 83 26.61 19.54 1.82
C ARG A 83 26.86 18.89 3.18
N LYS A 84 26.44 19.54 4.26
CA LYS A 84 26.57 19.01 5.62
C LYS A 84 25.79 17.70 5.80
N GLU A 85 24.55 17.63 5.32
CA GLU A 85 23.71 16.44 5.49
C GLU A 85 24.20 15.27 4.62
N LEU A 86 24.68 15.52 3.39
CA LEU A 86 25.30 14.48 2.55
C LEU A 86 26.54 13.87 3.21
N SER A 87 27.35 14.67 3.92
CA SER A 87 28.55 14.17 4.62
C SER A 87 28.24 13.18 5.75
N HIS A 88 27.02 13.20 6.28
CA HIS A 88 26.55 12.29 7.35
C HIS A 88 25.59 11.22 6.83
N SER A 89 25.28 11.22 5.53
CA SER A 89 24.27 10.35 4.95
C SER A 89 24.78 8.92 4.73
N ASN A 90 23.99 7.93 5.14
CA ASN A 90 24.31 6.52 4.90
C ASN A 90 23.79 6.00 3.56
N MET A 91 22.85 6.72 2.97
CA MET A 91 22.26 6.41 1.69
C MET A 91 21.80 7.68 0.97
N LEU A 92 21.99 7.70 -0.34
CA LEU A 92 21.56 8.76 -1.26
C LEU A 92 20.66 8.17 -2.34
N VAL A 93 19.53 8.81 -2.58
CA VAL A 93 18.65 8.48 -3.72
C VAL A 93 18.56 9.68 -4.64
N ASN A 94 18.94 9.47 -5.90
CA ASN A 94 18.83 10.42 -6.99
C ASN A 94 17.69 9.95 -7.90
N VAL A 95 16.73 10.82 -8.20
CA VAL A 95 15.66 10.58 -9.18
C VAL A 95 15.67 11.71 -10.20
N ALA A 96 15.58 11.38 -11.49
CA ALA A 96 15.50 12.36 -12.57
C ALA A 96 16.62 13.44 -12.61
N VAL A 97 17.78 13.20 -11.98
CA VAL A 97 18.88 14.18 -11.93
C VAL A 97 19.65 14.18 -13.24
N ASN A 98 19.38 15.16 -14.09
CA ASN A 98 19.94 15.23 -15.45
C ASN A 98 20.67 16.55 -15.75
N ASN A 99 20.54 17.56 -14.87
CA ASN A 99 21.28 18.82 -15.02
C ASN A 99 22.78 18.56 -14.80
N GLN A 100 23.62 19.03 -15.72
CA GLN A 100 25.04 18.71 -15.74
C GLN A 100 25.79 19.24 -14.51
N GLU A 101 25.52 20.49 -14.10
CA GLU A 101 26.14 21.11 -12.92
C GLU A 101 25.76 20.36 -11.64
N ALA A 102 24.47 19.99 -11.51
CA ALA A 102 23.99 19.16 -10.41
C ALA A 102 24.65 17.77 -10.36
N VAL A 103 24.78 17.12 -11.52
CA VAL A 103 25.39 15.79 -11.67
C VAL A 103 26.87 15.83 -11.26
N GLU A 104 27.60 16.86 -11.67
CA GLU A 104 29.01 17.05 -11.31
C GLU A 104 29.17 17.31 -9.82
N TRP A 105 28.39 18.24 -9.28
CA TRP A 105 28.42 18.57 -7.86
C TRP A 105 28.11 17.35 -6.97
N LEU A 106 27.08 16.59 -7.31
CA LEU A 106 26.74 15.37 -6.56
C LEU A 106 27.85 14.34 -6.63
N ARG A 107 28.50 14.18 -7.78
CA ARG A 107 29.61 13.21 -7.93
C ARG A 107 30.76 13.55 -6.98
N GLU A 108 31.05 14.83 -6.82
CA GLU A 108 32.11 15.32 -5.93
C GLU A 108 31.71 15.24 -4.44
N ASN A 109 30.44 15.48 -4.11
CA ASN A 109 29.98 15.61 -2.72
C ASN A 109 29.32 14.33 -2.15
N SER A 110 29.15 13.27 -2.96
CA SER A 110 28.53 12.00 -2.54
C SER A 110 29.49 10.81 -2.52
N GLU A 111 30.78 11.01 -2.79
CA GLU A 111 31.76 9.92 -2.93
C GLU A 111 31.82 9.01 -1.69
N ASN A 112 31.73 9.59 -0.50
CA ASN A 112 31.80 8.88 0.78
C ASN A 112 30.52 8.11 1.15
N ILE A 113 29.42 8.33 0.43
CA ILE A 113 28.14 7.67 0.73
C ILE A 113 28.24 6.22 0.25
N PRO A 114 28.00 5.22 1.12
CA PRO A 114 28.20 3.81 0.77
C PRO A 114 27.05 3.24 -0.08
N ASN A 115 25.86 3.84 -0.03
CA ASN A 115 24.68 3.38 -0.76
C ASN A 115 24.09 4.53 -1.59
N ILE A 116 24.18 4.45 -2.91
CA ILE A 116 23.67 5.45 -3.85
C ILE A 116 22.79 4.74 -4.86
N ILE A 117 21.56 5.22 -5.05
CA ILE A 117 20.67 4.69 -6.10
C ILE A 117 20.18 5.84 -6.97
N CYS A 118 20.18 5.60 -8.27
CA CYS A 118 19.83 6.54 -9.30
C CYS A 118 18.68 5.96 -10.12
N PHE A 119 17.53 6.61 -10.07
CA PHE A 119 16.36 6.33 -10.89
C PHE A 119 16.21 7.43 -11.95
N GLU A 120 16.03 7.08 -13.21
CA GLU A 120 15.80 8.04 -14.32
C GLU A 120 16.80 9.22 -14.40
N SER A 121 17.96 9.06 -13.77
CA SER A 121 18.99 10.09 -13.63
C SER A 121 20.08 9.89 -14.68
N SER A 122 20.96 10.88 -14.81
CA SER A 122 22.09 10.86 -15.74
C SER A 122 22.91 9.57 -15.57
N PRO A 123 23.30 8.90 -16.67
CA PRO A 123 24.17 7.71 -16.63
C PRO A 123 25.53 7.95 -15.96
N ALA A 124 25.93 9.22 -15.81
CA ALA A 124 27.15 9.61 -15.12
C ALA A 124 27.04 9.50 -13.58
N LEU A 125 25.84 9.34 -13.04
CA LEU A 125 25.61 8.96 -11.64
C LEU A 125 25.50 7.43 -11.57
N VAL A 126 26.33 6.81 -10.73
CA VAL A 126 26.47 5.35 -10.68
C VAL A 126 25.84 4.81 -9.41
N ASN A 127 25.06 3.73 -9.54
CA ASN A 127 24.53 3.03 -8.38
C ASN A 127 25.67 2.42 -7.56
N LYS A 128 25.63 2.60 -6.24
CA LYS A 128 26.61 2.08 -5.29
C LYS A 128 25.84 1.36 -4.18
N LEU A 129 26.22 0.15 -3.81
CA LEU A 129 25.65 -0.55 -2.65
C LEU A 129 26.77 -1.16 -1.83
N GLY A 130 26.73 -0.96 -0.51
CA GLY A 130 27.76 -1.44 0.40
C GLY A 130 29.18 -0.97 0.01
N GLY A 131 29.31 0.23 -0.56
CA GLY A 131 30.60 0.77 -0.99
C GLY A 131 30.99 0.43 -2.43
N SER A 132 30.29 -0.48 -3.11
CA SER A 132 30.68 -1.00 -4.44
C SER A 132 29.76 -0.50 -5.54
N CYS A 133 30.34 -0.04 -6.67
CA CYS A 133 29.56 0.32 -7.86
C CYS A 133 28.86 -0.90 -8.47
N VAL A 134 27.58 -0.75 -8.79
CA VAL A 134 26.73 -1.78 -9.39
C VAL A 134 26.25 -1.27 -10.75
N GLN A 135 26.61 -1.97 -11.83
CA GLN A 135 26.07 -1.67 -13.16
C GLN A 135 24.81 -2.49 -13.42
N LEU A 136 23.72 -1.82 -13.79
CA LEU A 136 22.53 -2.45 -14.35
C LEU A 136 22.83 -2.84 -15.81
N SER A 137 23.10 -4.13 -16.05
CA SER A 137 23.22 -4.65 -17.40
C SER A 137 21.86 -4.56 -18.11
N ARG A 138 21.72 -3.61 -19.04
CA ARG A 138 20.52 -3.49 -19.87
C ARG A 138 20.49 -4.67 -20.86
N LYS A 139 19.51 -5.56 -20.68
CA LYS A 139 19.22 -6.81 -21.42
C LYS A 139 20.26 -7.93 -21.28
N GLN A 140 19.89 -9.01 -20.59
CA GLN A 140 20.29 -10.38 -20.95
C GLN A 140 19.24 -11.40 -20.51
N ASN A 141 18.93 -12.33 -21.41
CA ASN A 141 17.91 -13.37 -21.27
C ASN A 141 18.22 -14.35 -20.14
N PHE A 142 17.17 -14.84 -19.50
CA PHE A 142 17.14 -15.69 -18.29
C PHE A 142 17.90 -17.04 -18.38
N PHE A 143 18.44 -17.41 -19.55
CA PHE A 143 18.87 -18.78 -19.83
C PHE A 143 20.37 -19.08 -19.74
N THR A 144 21.27 -18.10 -19.55
CA THR A 144 22.73 -18.35 -19.63
C THR A 144 23.50 -18.31 -18.30
N LYS A 145 22.84 -18.34 -17.12
CA LYS A 145 23.54 -18.22 -15.83
C LYS A 145 23.37 -19.39 -14.84
N LEU A 146 23.00 -20.56 -15.32
CA LEU A 146 23.04 -21.80 -14.53
C LEU A 146 24.43 -22.46 -14.45
N ALA A 147 25.47 -21.87 -15.09
CA ALA A 147 26.81 -22.46 -15.18
C ALA A 147 27.91 -21.79 -14.33
N GLU A 148 27.58 -20.92 -13.37
CA GLU A 148 28.57 -20.32 -12.45
C GLU A 148 28.11 -20.38 -10.98
N ILE A 149 27.62 -21.53 -10.57
CA ILE A 149 27.38 -21.89 -9.17
C ILE A 149 28.69 -22.44 -8.61
N ALA A 150 29.72 -21.59 -8.47
CA ALA A 150 30.93 -21.88 -7.70
C ALA A 150 31.81 -20.62 -7.53
N LYS A 151 31.38 -19.68 -6.68
CA LYS A 151 32.22 -18.82 -5.80
C LYS A 151 31.35 -17.72 -5.15
N PRO A 152 31.49 -17.46 -3.84
CA PRO A 152 30.79 -16.38 -3.17
C PRO A 152 31.48 -15.04 -3.50
N SER A 153 30.74 -14.10 -4.08
CA SER A 153 31.18 -12.71 -4.18
C SER A 153 29.98 -11.77 -3.97
N ASN A 154 30.14 -10.74 -3.14
CA ASN A 154 29.14 -9.72 -2.79
C ASN A 154 28.47 -9.01 -4.00
N ARG A 155 28.99 -9.20 -5.21
CA ARG A 155 28.48 -8.58 -6.44
C ARG A 155 27.17 -9.19 -6.95
N LYS A 156 26.94 -10.51 -6.80
CA LYS A 156 25.71 -11.16 -7.29
C LYS A 156 24.47 -10.71 -6.50
N GLU A 157 24.58 -10.70 -5.18
CA GLU A 157 23.52 -10.28 -4.26
C GLU A 157 23.15 -8.80 -4.45
N SER A 158 24.16 -7.93 -4.60
CA SER A 158 23.93 -6.50 -4.86
C SER A 158 23.24 -6.23 -6.19
N SER A 159 23.53 -7.01 -7.24
CA SER A 159 22.84 -6.89 -8.53
C SER A 159 21.37 -7.34 -8.46
N GLU A 160 21.05 -8.33 -7.64
CA GLU A 160 19.68 -8.82 -7.45
C GLU A 160 18.84 -7.80 -6.67
N VAL A 161 19.41 -7.20 -5.62
CA VAL A 161 18.77 -6.11 -4.86
C VAL A 161 18.47 -4.92 -5.76
N VAL A 162 19.44 -4.45 -6.56
CA VAL A 162 19.22 -3.32 -7.49
C VAL A 162 18.13 -3.65 -8.50
N LYS A 163 18.10 -4.87 -9.05
CA LYS A 163 17.06 -5.27 -9.99
C LYS A 163 15.67 -5.27 -9.35
N ALA A 164 15.52 -5.87 -8.18
CA ALA A 164 14.24 -5.87 -7.45
C ALA A 164 13.77 -4.44 -7.12
N VAL A 165 14.70 -3.56 -6.77
CA VAL A 165 14.44 -2.14 -6.51
C VAL A 165 14.01 -1.39 -7.78
N SER A 166 14.68 -1.63 -8.91
CA SER A 166 14.30 -1.06 -10.21
C SER A 166 12.94 -1.56 -10.70
N ASP A 167 12.68 -2.87 -10.61
CA ASP A 167 11.41 -3.46 -11.04
C ASP A 167 10.23 -2.90 -10.21
N ALA A 168 10.45 -2.59 -8.93
CA ALA A 168 9.46 -1.96 -8.06
C ALA A 168 9.31 -0.45 -8.32
N TRP A 169 10.38 0.27 -8.68
CA TRP A 169 10.31 1.68 -9.10
C TRP A 169 9.44 1.86 -10.36
N GLU A 170 9.58 0.98 -11.36
CA GLU A 170 8.81 1.02 -12.61
C GLU A 170 7.28 0.84 -12.42
N ARG A 171 6.84 0.48 -11.21
CA ARG A 171 5.41 0.38 -10.88
C ARG A 171 4.79 1.71 -10.44
N HIS A 172 5.59 2.76 -10.26
CA HIS A 172 5.14 4.12 -9.94
C HIS A 172 4.17 4.21 -8.75
N ASN A 173 4.47 3.46 -7.67
CA ASN A 173 3.64 3.36 -6.46
C ASN A 173 4.47 3.73 -5.21
N SER A 174 3.90 4.54 -4.31
CA SER A 174 4.61 5.06 -3.12
C SER A 174 4.98 3.94 -2.13
N ASP A 175 4.15 2.91 -1.99
CA ASP A 175 4.44 1.76 -1.11
C ASP A 175 5.59 0.90 -1.66
N ASP A 176 5.70 0.78 -2.98
CA ASP A 176 6.81 0.08 -3.64
C ASP A 176 8.13 0.84 -3.48
N ILE A 177 8.11 2.17 -3.63
CA ILE A 177 9.29 3.02 -3.38
C ILE A 177 9.73 2.88 -1.92
N ARG A 178 8.79 2.98 -0.98
CA ARG A 178 9.08 2.78 0.45
C ARG A 178 9.68 1.40 0.71
N PHE A 179 9.10 0.37 0.12
CA PHE A 179 9.59 -1.00 0.22
C PHE A 179 11.03 -1.14 -0.30
N CYS A 180 11.34 -0.56 -1.46
CA CYS A 180 12.70 -0.52 -2.01
C CYS A 180 13.71 0.06 -1.01
N LEU A 181 13.38 1.21 -0.42
CA LEU A 181 14.22 1.89 0.56
C LEU A 181 14.47 0.99 1.77
N LEU A 182 13.42 0.34 2.29
CA LEU A 182 13.55 -0.58 3.42
C LEU A 182 14.43 -1.79 3.08
N VAL A 183 14.35 -2.36 1.87
CA VAL A 183 15.21 -3.49 1.45
C VAL A 183 16.68 -3.10 1.48
N ILE A 184 17.03 -1.92 0.97
CA ILE A 184 18.41 -1.45 0.93
C ILE A 184 18.92 -1.19 2.35
N ILE A 185 18.09 -0.55 3.18
CA ILE A 185 18.40 -0.32 4.59
C ILE A 185 18.66 -1.66 5.30
N ASN A 186 17.77 -2.64 5.11
CA ASN A 186 17.89 -3.97 5.71
C ASN A 186 19.17 -4.70 5.30
N SER A 187 19.50 -4.64 4.01
CA SER A 187 20.62 -5.38 3.45
C SER A 187 21.98 -4.73 3.73
N TYR A 188 22.06 -3.39 3.84
CA TYR A 188 23.34 -2.67 3.85
C TYR A 188 23.55 -1.72 5.02
N ILE A 189 22.52 -1.38 5.79
CA ILE A 189 22.61 -0.37 6.86
C ILE A 189 22.31 -1.00 8.21
N LYS A 190 21.07 -1.45 8.43
CA LYS A 190 20.64 -2.14 9.65
C LYS A 190 19.46 -3.06 9.34
N PRO A 191 19.35 -4.23 10.00
CA PRO A 191 18.17 -5.09 9.87
C PRO A 191 16.89 -4.31 10.17
N VAL A 192 15.89 -4.45 9.30
CA VAL A 192 14.57 -3.81 9.46
C VAL A 192 13.58 -4.87 9.93
N PRO A 193 12.95 -4.73 11.12
CA PRO A 193 12.07 -5.76 11.68
C PRO A 193 10.95 -6.22 10.74
N ILE A 194 10.32 -5.30 10.00
CA ILE A 194 9.24 -5.60 9.05
C ILE A 194 9.71 -6.47 7.85
N LEU A 195 11.02 -6.53 7.61
CA LEU A 195 11.64 -7.27 6.50
C LEU A 195 12.25 -8.61 6.93
N LYS A 196 12.22 -8.95 8.22
CA LYS A 196 12.74 -10.21 8.76
C LYS A 196 12.06 -11.46 8.16
N ASN A 197 10.84 -11.29 7.62
CA ASN A 197 10.01 -12.34 7.03
C ASN A 197 10.30 -12.63 5.55
N LEU A 198 11.30 -11.97 4.95
CA LEU A 198 11.49 -11.96 3.49
C LEU A 198 11.91 -13.30 2.85
N ARG A 199 12.08 -14.40 3.61
CA ARG A 199 12.02 -15.81 3.14
C ARG A 199 12.52 -16.78 4.22
N ALA A 200 11.73 -17.81 4.49
CA ALA A 200 12.26 -19.14 4.81
C ALA A 200 12.31 -19.97 3.51
N LYS A 201 13.49 -20.05 2.89
CA LYS A 201 13.78 -21.06 1.85
C LYS A 201 14.95 -21.90 2.34
N GLY A 202 14.62 -22.99 3.01
CA GLY A 202 15.57 -24.00 3.48
C GLY A 202 14.97 -25.40 3.48
N LEU A 203 15.83 -26.41 3.64
CA LEU A 203 15.44 -27.82 3.81
C LEU A 203 14.49 -28.01 5.00
N SER A 204 14.59 -27.17 6.04
CA SER A 204 13.72 -27.15 7.22
C SER A 204 12.25 -26.86 6.88
N THR A 205 12.00 -25.88 6.01
CA THR A 205 10.66 -25.52 5.52
C THR A 205 10.00 -26.68 4.79
N ILE A 206 10.72 -27.32 3.86
CA ILE A 206 10.22 -28.46 3.09
C ILE A 206 9.95 -29.64 4.03
N ASN A 207 10.84 -29.90 4.99
CA ASN A 207 10.65 -30.95 5.99
C ASN A 207 9.41 -30.70 6.87
N CYS A 208 9.18 -29.44 7.29
CA CYS A 208 7.98 -29.07 8.04
C CYS A 208 6.70 -29.33 7.22
N MET A 209 6.66 -28.89 5.97
CA MET A 209 5.50 -29.10 5.09
C MET A 209 5.23 -30.60 4.85
N LEU A 210 6.28 -31.39 4.57
CA LEU A 210 6.16 -32.83 4.34
C LEU A 210 5.77 -33.61 5.60
N LYS A 211 6.21 -33.16 6.77
CA LYS A 211 5.89 -33.82 8.05
C LYS A 211 4.47 -33.51 8.52
N ASN A 212 4.07 -32.24 8.47
CA ASN A 212 2.85 -31.77 9.12
C ASN A 212 1.68 -31.56 8.15
N CYS A 213 1.98 -31.26 6.87
CA CYS A 213 0.99 -30.82 5.88
C CYS A 213 0.96 -31.69 4.62
N ARG A 214 1.42 -32.94 4.70
CA ARG A 214 1.60 -33.84 3.55
C ARG A 214 0.34 -34.00 2.71
N SER A 215 -0.80 -34.23 3.35
CA SER A 215 -2.06 -34.47 2.64
C SER A 215 -2.54 -33.21 1.94
N GLN A 216 -2.47 -32.05 2.59
CA GLN A 216 -2.84 -30.78 1.99
C GLN A 216 -1.90 -30.40 0.84
N LEU A 217 -0.60 -30.66 0.99
CA LEU A 217 0.39 -30.45 -0.07
C LEU A 217 0.08 -31.32 -1.30
N LEU A 218 -0.15 -32.62 -1.10
CA LEU A 218 -0.49 -33.53 -2.22
C LEU A 218 -1.80 -33.12 -2.90
N ASN A 219 -2.84 -32.81 -2.13
CA ASN A 219 -4.12 -32.36 -2.68
C ASN A 219 -3.97 -31.06 -3.48
N CYS A 220 -3.16 -30.11 -3.01
CA CYS A 220 -2.82 -28.91 -3.76
C CYS A 220 -2.04 -29.22 -5.05
N LEU A 221 -1.08 -30.14 -5.02
CA LEU A 221 -0.32 -30.53 -6.22
C LEU A 221 -1.20 -31.24 -7.27
N PHE A 222 -2.25 -31.94 -6.85
CA PHE A 222 -3.22 -32.54 -7.78
C PHE A 222 -4.30 -31.56 -8.27
N ASP A 223 -4.50 -30.44 -7.57
CA ASP A 223 -5.40 -29.35 -8.01
C ASP A 223 -4.71 -28.43 -9.03
N PRO A 224 -5.22 -28.31 -10.27
CA PRO A 224 -4.62 -27.42 -11.28
C PRO A 224 -4.56 -25.96 -10.85
N ASN A 225 -5.59 -25.46 -10.15
CA ASN A 225 -5.62 -24.07 -9.69
C ASN A 225 -4.60 -23.84 -8.57
N CYS A 226 -4.53 -24.71 -7.58
CA CYS A 226 -3.53 -24.61 -6.52
C CYS A 226 -2.10 -24.68 -7.08
N ARG A 227 -1.81 -25.56 -8.04
CA ARG A 227 -0.50 -25.56 -8.73
C ARG A 227 -0.18 -24.24 -9.42
N LYS A 228 -1.13 -23.67 -10.16
CA LYS A 228 -0.96 -22.35 -10.80
C LYS A 228 -0.73 -21.25 -9.77
N ALA A 229 -1.47 -21.28 -8.65
CA ALA A 229 -1.27 -20.37 -7.53
C ALA A 229 0.16 -20.47 -6.98
N LEU A 230 0.62 -21.68 -6.67
CA LEU A 230 1.97 -21.90 -6.15
C LEU A 230 3.06 -21.48 -7.15
N GLN A 231 2.88 -21.76 -8.44
CA GLN A 231 3.82 -21.33 -9.49
C GLN A 231 3.87 -19.80 -9.60
N CYS A 232 2.71 -19.16 -9.58
CA CYS A 232 2.57 -17.71 -9.60
C CYS A 232 3.22 -17.07 -8.37
N LEU A 233 2.89 -17.53 -7.17
CA LEU A 233 3.46 -17.05 -5.90
C LEU A 233 4.99 -17.20 -5.86
N ASN A 234 5.53 -18.29 -6.42
CA ASN A 234 6.98 -18.48 -6.52
C ASN A 234 7.68 -17.49 -7.46
N SER A 235 6.95 -16.87 -8.39
CA SER A 235 7.46 -15.81 -9.26
C SER A 235 7.34 -14.41 -8.65
N CYS A 236 6.53 -14.23 -7.60
CA CYS A 236 6.40 -12.96 -6.90
C CYS A 236 7.61 -12.69 -5.99
N SER A 237 7.93 -11.41 -5.80
CA SER A 237 8.74 -11.00 -4.65
C SER A 237 7.95 -11.30 -3.36
N PRO A 238 8.58 -11.78 -2.27
CA PRO A 238 7.86 -12.15 -1.06
C PRO A 238 7.13 -10.98 -0.36
N THR A 239 7.49 -9.75 -0.71
CA THR A 239 6.89 -8.50 -0.22
C THR A 239 6.00 -7.80 -1.23
N ASP A 240 5.89 -8.34 -2.45
CA ASP A 240 5.00 -7.79 -3.47
C ASP A 240 3.57 -8.24 -3.17
N GLN A 241 2.90 -7.49 -2.30
CA GLN A 241 1.55 -7.80 -1.83
C GLN A 241 0.56 -7.86 -2.99
N VAL A 242 0.72 -6.97 -3.99
CA VAL A 242 -0.11 -6.93 -5.19
C VAL A 242 0.03 -8.23 -5.98
N CYS A 243 1.25 -8.66 -6.27
CA CYS A 243 1.51 -9.91 -6.98
C CYS A 243 0.97 -11.11 -6.20
N ASN A 244 1.28 -11.20 -4.90
CA ASN A 244 0.86 -12.32 -4.06
C ASN A 244 -0.66 -12.44 -3.99
N TYR A 245 -1.35 -11.33 -3.68
CA TYR A 245 -2.80 -11.33 -3.57
C TYR A 245 -3.45 -11.61 -4.93
N ARG A 246 -2.94 -11.03 -6.03
CA ARG A 246 -3.46 -11.31 -7.37
C ARG A 246 -3.30 -12.77 -7.79
N CYS A 247 -2.19 -13.44 -7.45
CA CYS A 247 -2.03 -14.87 -7.68
C CYS A 247 -3.10 -15.67 -6.93
N ILE A 248 -3.27 -15.39 -5.63
CA ILE A 248 -4.25 -16.09 -4.77
C ILE A 248 -5.67 -15.87 -5.31
N ALA A 249 -6.05 -14.62 -5.55
CA ALA A 249 -7.40 -14.26 -6.00
C ALA A 249 -7.70 -14.75 -7.43
N SER A 250 -6.68 -14.96 -8.27
CA SER A 250 -6.86 -15.54 -9.62
C SER A 250 -7.12 -17.05 -9.58
N TYR A 251 -6.53 -17.75 -8.61
CA TYR A 251 -6.47 -19.21 -8.57
C TYR A 251 -7.08 -19.83 -7.30
N GLU A 252 -7.88 -19.06 -6.56
CA GLU A 252 -8.51 -19.48 -5.31
C GLU A 252 -9.21 -20.84 -5.47
N SER A 253 -8.89 -21.78 -4.59
CA SER A 253 -9.50 -23.10 -4.52
C SER A 253 -9.52 -23.61 -3.07
N PRO A 254 -10.44 -24.53 -2.71
CA PRO A 254 -10.45 -25.13 -1.38
C PRO A 254 -9.15 -25.84 -1.01
N ASN A 255 -8.46 -26.41 -2.00
CA ASN A 255 -7.17 -27.09 -1.79
C ASN A 255 -6.04 -26.08 -1.50
N LEU A 256 -6.06 -24.91 -2.16
CA LEU A 256 -5.14 -23.82 -1.85
C LEU A 256 -5.38 -23.30 -0.44
N GLU A 257 -6.63 -23.05 -0.07
CA GLU A 257 -7.00 -22.58 1.27
C GLU A 257 -6.54 -23.56 2.35
N ALA A 258 -6.83 -24.86 2.19
CA ALA A 258 -6.43 -25.90 3.14
C ALA A 258 -4.91 -26.04 3.26
N PHE A 259 -4.19 -25.92 2.14
CA PHE A 259 -2.73 -25.95 2.12
C PHE A 259 -2.14 -24.74 2.84
N SER A 260 -2.56 -23.52 2.48
CA SER A 260 -2.13 -22.28 3.13
C SER A 260 -2.43 -22.29 4.63
N LEU A 261 -3.62 -22.75 5.04
CA LEU A 261 -3.99 -22.90 6.44
C LEU A 261 -3.04 -23.82 7.20
N CYS A 262 -2.67 -24.95 6.60
CA CYS A 262 -1.76 -25.88 7.25
C CYS A 262 -0.36 -25.28 7.39
N VAL A 263 0.19 -24.79 6.29
CA VAL A 263 1.59 -24.36 6.19
C VAL A 263 1.84 -23.05 6.93
N LEU A 264 0.97 -22.06 6.78
CA LEU A 264 1.15 -20.74 7.35
C LEU A 264 0.54 -20.67 8.75
N GLN A 265 -0.74 -21.01 8.87
CA GLN A 265 -1.49 -20.71 10.08
C GLN A 265 -1.30 -21.73 11.21
N LYS A 266 -1.32 -23.03 10.90
CA LYS A 266 -1.28 -24.10 11.92
C LYS A 266 0.13 -24.47 12.34
N HIS A 267 1.06 -24.55 11.39
CA HIS A 267 2.42 -25.02 11.66
C HIS A 267 3.49 -23.96 11.43
N ASN A 268 3.13 -22.81 10.85
CA ASN A 268 4.04 -21.72 10.49
C ASN A 268 5.38 -22.24 9.94
N CYS A 269 5.32 -23.13 8.95
CA CYS A 269 6.51 -23.78 8.36
C CYS A 269 7.46 -22.78 7.66
N LEU A 270 6.98 -21.55 7.43
CA LEU A 270 7.78 -20.45 6.89
C LEU A 270 8.36 -19.52 7.98
N GLU A 271 8.03 -19.77 9.26
CA GLU A 271 8.47 -18.97 10.41
C GLU A 271 8.24 -17.46 10.22
N LEU A 272 7.10 -17.11 9.62
CA LEU A 272 6.73 -15.72 9.33
C LEU A 272 5.93 -15.14 10.49
N ASP A 273 6.11 -13.86 10.74
CA ASP A 273 5.33 -13.14 11.75
C ASP A 273 5.27 -11.65 11.44
N ALA A 274 4.10 -11.04 11.52
CA ALA A 274 3.94 -9.63 11.24
C ALA A 274 2.88 -8.99 12.15
N GLU A 275 3.16 -7.78 12.61
CA GLU A 275 2.30 -7.04 13.52
C GLU A 275 1.45 -6.02 12.77
N ILE A 276 0.26 -5.71 13.32
CA ILE A 276 -0.56 -4.63 12.79
C ILE A 276 0.20 -3.32 12.99
N PRO A 277 0.44 -2.52 11.93
CA PRO A 277 1.13 -1.24 12.07
C PRO A 277 0.37 -0.31 13.01
N SER A 278 1.08 0.25 14.01
CA SER A 278 0.53 1.26 14.93
C SER A 278 0.54 2.67 14.34
N LYS A 279 1.19 2.86 13.19
CA LYS A 279 1.32 4.14 12.48
C LYS A 279 0.80 4.03 11.04
N PRO A 280 0.23 5.11 10.48
CA PRO A 280 -0.03 6.38 11.16
C PRO A 280 -1.15 6.23 12.20
N TYR A 281 -1.10 7.06 13.25
CA TYR A 281 -2.24 7.17 14.14
C TYR A 281 -3.30 8.05 13.47
N VAL A 282 -4.47 7.47 13.19
CA VAL A 282 -5.58 8.18 12.58
C VAL A 282 -6.66 8.39 13.64
N ALA A 283 -6.97 9.66 13.92
CA ALA A 283 -8.00 9.99 14.89
C ALA A 283 -9.39 9.64 14.33
N PRO A 284 -10.26 8.95 15.09
CA PRO A 284 -11.63 8.69 14.66
C PRO A 284 -12.46 9.96 14.64
N LEU A 285 -13.49 9.96 13.79
CA LEU A 285 -14.58 10.93 13.85
C LEU A 285 -15.16 10.96 15.28
N SER A 286 -15.25 12.14 15.87
CA SER A 286 -15.71 12.31 17.26
C SER A 286 -17.10 12.91 17.38
N ILE A 287 -17.55 13.64 16.36
CA ILE A 287 -18.85 14.31 16.32
C ILE A 287 -19.49 14.03 14.96
N PHE A 288 -20.76 13.65 14.93
CA PHE A 288 -21.55 13.48 13.71
C PHE A 288 -22.88 14.20 13.86
N ARG A 289 -23.24 15.08 12.91
CA ARG A 289 -24.46 15.91 12.97
C ARG A 289 -24.64 16.68 14.31
N GLY A 290 -23.54 17.14 14.90
CA GLY A 290 -23.55 17.90 16.16
C GLY A 290 -23.65 17.05 17.44
N GLU A 291 -23.75 15.73 17.33
CA GLU A 291 -23.78 14.82 18.49
C GLU A 291 -22.44 14.08 18.66
N ILE A 292 -22.06 13.78 19.91
CA ILE A 292 -20.88 12.96 20.21
C ILE A 292 -21.08 11.57 19.60
N LEU A 293 -20.07 11.09 18.87
CA LEU A 293 -20.13 9.78 18.22
C LEU A 293 -20.27 8.67 19.26
N SER A 294 -21.37 7.92 19.20
CA SER A 294 -21.57 6.68 19.95
C SER A 294 -21.20 5.47 19.09
N HIS A 295 -21.03 4.29 19.71
CA HIS A 295 -20.79 3.06 18.96
C HIS A 295 -21.97 2.70 18.03
N GLU A 296 -23.20 2.99 18.48
CA GLU A 296 -24.42 2.79 17.71
C GLU A 296 -24.44 3.65 16.45
N ILE A 297 -24.11 4.94 16.57
CA ILE A 297 -23.99 5.85 15.41
C ILE A 297 -22.84 5.40 14.51
N ALA A 298 -21.66 5.07 15.06
CA ALA A 298 -20.52 4.63 14.28
C ALA A 298 -20.81 3.36 13.44
N GLU A 299 -21.51 2.38 14.00
CA GLU A 299 -21.98 1.22 13.25
C GLU A 299 -23.01 1.62 12.17
N ASP A 300 -23.93 2.54 12.46
CA ASP A 300 -24.89 3.03 11.46
C ASP A 300 -24.20 3.77 10.30
N LEU A 301 -23.11 4.51 10.55
CA LEU A 301 -22.29 5.12 9.51
C LEU A 301 -21.66 4.08 8.58
N PHE A 302 -21.18 2.96 9.14
CA PHE A 302 -20.72 1.84 8.32
C PHE A 302 -21.86 1.19 7.54
N ILE A 303 -23.02 0.96 8.16
CA ILE A 303 -24.21 0.41 7.48
C ILE A 303 -24.62 1.30 6.30
N GLY A 304 -24.46 2.62 6.42
CA GLY A 304 -24.55 3.56 5.32
C GLY A 304 -25.91 3.50 4.64
N TRP A 305 -25.94 3.06 3.39
CA TRP A 305 -27.17 3.02 2.59
C TRP A 305 -27.84 1.65 2.49
N LEU A 306 -27.32 0.65 3.21
CA LEU A 306 -27.89 -0.69 3.17
C LEU A 306 -29.33 -0.65 3.70
N GLY A 307 -30.28 -1.18 2.91
CA GLY A 307 -31.71 -1.07 3.14
C GLY A 307 -32.41 -0.15 2.13
N ASN A 308 -31.75 0.95 1.76
CA ASN A 308 -32.16 1.79 0.62
C ASN A 308 -31.54 1.25 -0.69
N PHE A 309 -30.31 0.75 -0.60
CA PHE A 309 -29.65 -0.06 -1.62
C PHE A 309 -29.36 -1.47 -1.10
N GLU A 310 -28.91 -2.37 -1.99
CA GLU A 310 -28.48 -3.73 -1.64
C GLU A 310 -27.05 -3.77 -1.05
N TRP A 311 -26.41 -2.61 -0.87
CA TRP A 311 -25.07 -2.42 -0.31
C TRP A 311 -25.04 -1.22 0.63
N SER A 312 -24.03 -1.18 1.50
CA SER A 312 -23.78 -0.03 2.39
C SER A 312 -23.13 1.11 1.64
N TRP A 313 -22.06 0.78 0.91
CA TRP A 313 -21.19 1.74 0.24
C TRP A 313 -20.56 1.12 -1.01
N ARG A 314 -20.24 1.95 -2.01
CA ARG A 314 -19.37 1.61 -3.13
C ARG A 314 -18.02 2.31 -2.96
N VAL A 315 -16.93 1.62 -3.22
CA VAL A 315 -15.59 2.23 -3.16
C VAL A 315 -15.38 3.07 -4.41
N ILE A 316 -15.01 4.34 -4.21
CA ILE A 316 -14.61 5.28 -5.27
C ILE A 316 -13.13 5.08 -5.60
N GLY A 317 -12.31 4.99 -4.55
CA GLY A 317 -10.89 4.76 -4.66
C GLY A 317 -10.28 4.38 -3.32
N GLY A 318 -9.15 3.69 -3.36
CA GLY A 318 -8.41 3.38 -2.14
C GLY A 318 -6.90 3.46 -2.32
N GLN A 319 -6.21 3.55 -1.19
CA GLN A 319 -4.79 3.85 -1.16
C GLN A 319 -3.92 2.61 -1.40
N ASN A 320 -4.34 1.43 -0.95
CA ASN A 320 -3.49 0.25 -1.04
C ASN A 320 -3.76 -0.51 -2.36
N PRO A 321 -2.81 -0.55 -3.31
CA PRO A 321 -3.05 -1.19 -4.60
C PRO A 321 -3.29 -2.70 -4.51
N ALA A 322 -2.83 -3.37 -3.44
CA ALA A 322 -3.02 -4.81 -3.29
C ALA A 322 -4.44 -5.18 -2.86
N TYR A 323 -5.10 -4.30 -2.11
CA TYR A 323 -6.37 -4.60 -1.44
C TYR A 323 -7.53 -3.71 -1.92
N ASP A 324 -7.24 -2.53 -2.46
CA ASP A 324 -8.23 -1.52 -2.80
C ASP A 324 -8.36 -1.28 -4.32
N GLN A 325 -7.53 -1.90 -5.16
CA GLN A 325 -7.56 -1.70 -6.63
C GLN A 325 -8.30 -2.82 -7.37
N PHE A 326 -9.53 -3.12 -6.95
CA PHE A 326 -10.41 -4.06 -7.62
C PHE A 326 -11.57 -3.34 -8.32
N PRO A 327 -12.00 -3.76 -9.52
CA PRO A 327 -13.23 -3.26 -10.11
C PRO A 327 -14.46 -3.60 -9.26
N CYS A 328 -15.48 -2.77 -9.34
CA CYS A 328 -16.82 -3.02 -8.80
C CYS A 328 -16.82 -3.44 -7.32
N GLN A 329 -16.32 -2.58 -6.44
CA GLN A 329 -16.25 -2.87 -5.01
C GLN A 329 -17.47 -2.37 -4.26
N TYR A 330 -18.21 -3.31 -3.70
CA TYR A 330 -19.32 -3.09 -2.79
C TYR A 330 -18.90 -3.46 -1.37
N GLN A 331 -19.29 -2.64 -0.42
CA GLN A 331 -19.14 -2.91 1.00
C GLN A 331 -20.52 -3.17 1.60
N LEU A 332 -20.65 -4.28 2.34
CA LEU A 332 -21.84 -4.58 3.12
C LEU A 332 -21.48 -4.60 4.60
N PHE A 333 -22.10 -3.73 5.38
CA PHE A 333 -22.01 -3.72 6.84
C PHE A 333 -23.38 -3.97 7.43
N TYR A 334 -23.49 -4.90 8.37
CA TYR A 334 -24.78 -5.24 8.95
C TYR A 334 -24.66 -5.88 10.33
N ARG A 335 -25.71 -5.73 11.15
CA ARG A 335 -25.82 -6.41 12.44
C ARG A 335 -26.41 -7.80 12.25
N GLY A 336 -25.74 -8.80 12.82
CA GLY A 336 -26.23 -10.18 12.83
C GLY A 336 -27.40 -10.39 13.79
N LYS A 337 -27.98 -11.60 13.74
CA LYS A 337 -29.07 -12.02 14.65
C LYS A 337 -28.65 -11.99 16.13
N ALA A 338 -27.43 -12.43 16.43
CA ALA A 338 -26.92 -12.45 17.79
C ALA A 338 -26.66 -11.03 18.33
N LYS A 339 -26.93 -10.81 19.62
CA LYS A 339 -26.68 -9.52 20.29
C LYS A 339 -25.19 -9.18 20.20
N GLY A 340 -24.88 -7.95 19.77
CA GLY A 340 -23.50 -7.48 19.59
C GLY A 340 -22.76 -8.07 18.39
N SER A 341 -23.45 -8.80 17.50
CA SER A 341 -22.87 -9.29 16.26
C SER A 341 -22.87 -8.20 15.19
N PHE A 342 -21.70 -7.87 14.66
CA PHE A 342 -21.54 -6.96 13.53
C PHE A 342 -20.62 -7.60 12.48
N TRP A 343 -20.98 -7.46 11.21
CA TRP A 343 -20.32 -8.13 10.09
C TRP A 343 -19.99 -7.12 8.99
N TYR A 344 -18.86 -7.37 8.34
CA TYR A 344 -18.44 -6.66 7.14
C TYR A 344 -18.19 -7.69 6.03
N GLU A 345 -18.76 -7.46 4.86
CA GLU A 345 -18.54 -8.28 3.68
C GLU A 345 -18.18 -7.41 2.47
N PRO A 346 -16.91 -7.31 2.08
CA PRO A 346 -16.55 -6.73 0.79
C PRO A 346 -16.90 -7.73 -0.32
N VAL A 347 -17.50 -7.21 -1.38
CA VAL A 347 -17.82 -7.92 -2.62
C VAL A 347 -17.19 -7.15 -3.78
N PHE A 348 -16.30 -7.79 -4.52
CA PHE A 348 -15.49 -7.11 -5.54
C PHE A 348 -15.16 -8.03 -6.71
N GLN A 349 -14.85 -7.46 -7.86
CA GLN A 349 -14.37 -8.22 -9.00
C GLN A 349 -12.86 -8.31 -9.03
N VAL A 350 -12.34 -9.45 -9.45
CA VAL A 350 -10.92 -9.65 -9.72
C VAL A 350 -10.75 -9.95 -11.20
N ARG A 351 -9.88 -9.18 -11.86
CA ARG A 351 -9.37 -9.53 -13.18
C ARG A 351 -8.25 -10.55 -13.01
N THR A 352 -8.56 -11.82 -13.27
CA THR A 352 -7.60 -12.91 -13.13
C THR A 352 -6.41 -12.73 -14.07
N LEU A 353 -5.33 -13.47 -13.82
CA LEU A 353 -4.15 -13.46 -14.70
C LEU A 353 -4.47 -13.95 -16.13
N GLU A 354 -5.53 -14.74 -16.31
CA GLU A 354 -6.09 -15.12 -17.61
C GLU A 354 -7.06 -14.08 -18.21
N GLY A 355 -7.23 -12.92 -17.57
CA GLY A 355 -8.07 -11.84 -18.07
C GLY A 355 -9.57 -12.02 -17.83
N LYS A 356 -10.00 -13.04 -17.07
CA LYS A 356 -11.41 -13.24 -16.71
C LYS A 356 -11.79 -12.34 -15.54
N LEU A 357 -13.04 -11.86 -15.51
CA LEU A 357 -13.60 -11.18 -14.34
C LEU A 357 -14.34 -12.21 -13.48
N VAL A 358 -13.97 -12.29 -12.20
CA VAL A 358 -14.61 -13.17 -11.22
C VAL A 358 -15.00 -12.39 -9.97
N TRP A 359 -16.17 -12.69 -9.41
CA TRP A 359 -16.61 -12.09 -8.14
C TRP A 359 -15.93 -12.77 -6.97
N ARG A 360 -15.46 -11.96 -6.02
CA ARG A 360 -14.92 -12.37 -4.72
C ARG A 360 -15.75 -11.74 -3.62
N ARG A 361 -15.93 -12.50 -2.56
CA ARG A 361 -16.66 -12.08 -1.36
C ARG A 361 -15.91 -12.60 -0.15
N ARG A 362 -15.73 -11.76 0.86
CA ARG A 362 -15.09 -12.11 2.14
C ARG A 362 -16.02 -11.78 3.28
N LYS A 363 -15.91 -12.50 4.38
CA LYS A 363 -16.77 -12.30 5.55
C LYS A 363 -15.96 -12.04 6.80
N TYR A 364 -15.94 -10.79 7.21
CA TYR A 364 -15.23 -10.29 8.38
C TYR A 364 -16.18 -10.23 9.57
N ARG A 365 -15.70 -10.76 10.70
CA ARG A 365 -16.29 -10.44 11.99
C ARG A 365 -15.78 -9.08 12.44
N VAL A 366 -16.69 -8.20 12.84
CA VAL A 366 -16.38 -6.87 13.34
C VAL A 366 -16.66 -6.79 14.84
N ARG A 367 -15.76 -6.16 15.58
CA ARG A 367 -15.91 -5.86 17.01
C ARG A 367 -15.59 -4.39 17.26
N ARG A 368 -16.37 -3.75 18.12
CA ARG A 368 -16.07 -2.39 18.61
C ARG A 368 -14.72 -2.41 19.33
N ALA A 369 -13.89 -1.41 19.11
CA ALA A 369 -12.82 -1.07 20.03
C ALA A 369 -13.36 -0.17 21.15
N SER A 370 -12.50 0.33 22.04
CA SER A 370 -12.92 1.14 23.18
C SER A 370 -13.41 2.54 22.81
N VAL A 371 -12.95 3.08 21.68
CA VAL A 371 -13.30 4.43 21.21
C VAL A 371 -14.34 4.32 20.09
N PRO A 372 -15.49 5.02 20.17
CA PRO A 372 -16.44 5.10 19.06
C PRO A 372 -15.76 5.53 17.75
N GLY A 373 -16.18 4.95 16.63
CA GLY A 373 -15.52 5.16 15.33
C GLY A 373 -14.30 4.26 15.08
N THR A 374 -13.89 3.42 16.05
CA THR A 374 -12.79 2.46 15.88
C THR A 374 -13.22 1.01 16.11
N PHE A 375 -12.63 0.08 15.35
CA PHE A 375 -13.10 -1.31 15.25
C PHE A 375 -11.99 -2.31 14.96
N TYR A 376 -12.15 -3.54 15.47
CA TYR A 376 -11.33 -4.69 15.11
C TYR A 376 -12.07 -5.58 14.13
N PHE A 377 -11.42 -5.86 13.00
CA PHE A 377 -11.92 -6.71 11.94
C PHE A 377 -11.07 -7.99 11.91
N SER A 378 -11.71 -9.15 11.70
CA SER A 378 -11.01 -10.42 11.58
C SER A 378 -11.65 -11.31 10.53
N VAL A 379 -10.83 -11.89 9.66
CA VAL A 379 -11.24 -12.82 8.61
C VAL A 379 -10.27 -13.99 8.52
N LEU A 380 -10.76 -15.16 8.11
CA LEU A 380 -9.93 -16.21 7.54
C LEU A 380 -10.11 -16.13 6.02
N ASP A 381 -9.09 -15.68 5.30
CA ASP A 381 -9.11 -15.58 3.85
C ASP A 381 -8.01 -16.47 3.28
N SER A 382 -8.38 -17.38 2.37
CA SER A 382 -7.43 -18.21 1.63
C SER A 382 -6.45 -18.97 2.55
N GLY A 383 -6.91 -19.34 3.75
CA GLY A 383 -6.16 -20.10 4.74
C GLY A 383 -5.34 -19.25 5.70
N VAL A 384 -5.35 -17.92 5.57
CA VAL A 384 -4.60 -17.01 6.44
C VAL A 384 -5.56 -16.14 7.24
N VAL A 385 -5.34 -16.08 8.56
CA VAL A 385 -6.10 -15.15 9.39
C VAL A 385 -5.53 -13.75 9.21
N SER A 386 -6.37 -12.83 8.75
CA SER A 386 -6.06 -11.41 8.81
C SER A 386 -6.80 -10.75 9.97
N LYS A 387 -6.09 -9.85 10.65
CA LYS A 387 -6.64 -8.97 11.69
C LYS A 387 -6.37 -7.54 11.29
N GLU A 388 -7.39 -6.70 11.40
CA GLU A 388 -7.32 -5.31 10.98
C GLU A 388 -7.93 -4.40 12.05
N PHE A 389 -7.44 -3.17 12.11
CA PHE A 389 -7.95 -2.09 12.92
C PHE A 389 -8.46 -0.99 12.00
N TRP A 390 -9.76 -0.76 12.04
CA TRP A 390 -10.45 0.19 11.17
C TRP A 390 -10.89 1.42 11.94
N THR A 391 -10.78 2.58 11.31
CA THR A 391 -11.13 3.89 11.84
C THR A 391 -12.03 4.63 10.85
N ILE A 392 -13.18 5.11 11.32
CA ILE A 392 -14.01 6.05 10.58
C ILE A 392 -13.36 7.42 10.68
N VAL A 393 -12.81 7.93 9.58
CA VAL A 393 -12.05 9.18 9.56
C VAL A 393 -12.99 10.37 9.46
N ASP A 394 -13.90 10.31 8.49
CA ASP A 394 -14.96 11.29 8.30
C ASP A 394 -16.09 10.66 7.46
N VAL A 395 -17.30 11.16 7.63
CA VAL A 395 -18.48 10.81 6.82
C VAL A 395 -19.31 12.08 6.66
N SER A 396 -19.74 12.39 5.44
CA SER A 396 -20.60 13.56 5.22
C SER A 396 -21.91 13.43 5.98
N ASP A 397 -22.45 14.57 6.43
CA ASP A 397 -23.65 14.56 7.29
C ASP A 397 -24.84 13.93 6.58
N ASP A 398 -24.89 13.95 5.26
CA ASP A 398 -25.94 13.35 4.45
C ASP A 398 -25.57 11.99 3.85
N LEU A 399 -24.44 11.42 4.26
CA LEU A 399 -23.93 10.12 3.79
C LEU A 399 -23.66 10.08 2.27
N THR A 400 -23.44 11.22 1.63
CA THR A 400 -22.97 11.28 0.23
C THR A 400 -21.57 10.72 0.04
N TRP A 401 -20.74 10.68 1.09
CA TRP A 401 -19.44 10.04 1.08
C TRP A 401 -18.95 9.65 2.48
N GLY A 402 -18.00 8.72 2.54
CA GLY A 402 -17.28 8.36 3.76
C GLY A 402 -15.82 8.03 3.47
N LEU A 403 -14.94 8.23 4.45
CA LEU A 403 -13.54 7.82 4.40
C LEU A 403 -13.22 6.92 5.58
N PHE A 404 -12.76 5.71 5.27
CA PHE A 404 -12.41 4.70 6.28
C PHE A 404 -10.93 4.32 6.12
N HIS A 405 -10.17 4.46 7.21
CA HIS A 405 -8.77 4.05 7.27
C HIS A 405 -8.63 2.69 7.94
N TYR A 406 -7.67 1.88 7.51
CA TYR A 406 -7.38 0.59 8.11
C TYR A 406 -5.87 0.33 8.24
N SER A 407 -5.50 -0.36 9.30
CA SER A 407 -4.18 -0.99 9.49
C SER A 407 -4.40 -2.48 9.71
N GLY A 408 -3.71 -3.34 8.97
CA GLY A 408 -3.92 -4.77 9.00
C GLY A 408 -2.64 -5.59 9.00
N ALA A 409 -2.77 -6.85 9.42
CA ALA A 409 -1.72 -7.83 9.28
C ALA A 409 -2.30 -9.23 9.00
N ALA A 410 -1.77 -9.85 7.95
CA ALA A 410 -1.83 -11.28 7.74
C ALA A 410 -0.59 -11.90 8.40
N GLN A 411 -0.64 -11.98 9.74
CA GLN A 411 0.50 -12.28 10.60
C GLN A 411 1.27 -13.54 10.16
N ALA A 412 0.55 -14.64 9.94
CA ALA A 412 1.14 -15.92 9.54
C ALA A 412 1.70 -15.94 8.10
N ALA A 413 1.40 -14.91 7.30
CA ALA A 413 2.00 -14.70 6.00
C ALA A 413 3.15 -13.66 6.05
N GLY A 414 3.46 -13.11 7.22
CA GLY A 414 4.52 -12.10 7.37
C GLY A 414 4.20 -10.76 6.71
N LEU A 415 2.91 -10.46 6.48
CA LEU A 415 2.47 -9.25 5.78
C LEU A 415 1.74 -8.31 6.72
N SER A 416 2.16 -7.05 6.69
CA SER A 416 1.48 -5.91 7.31
C SER A 416 1.15 -4.87 6.26
N TYR A 417 0.05 -4.17 6.45
CA TYR A 417 -0.45 -3.20 5.48
C TYR A 417 -1.27 -2.11 6.16
N THR A 418 -1.39 -0.98 5.46
CA THR A 418 -2.26 0.13 5.81
C THR A 418 -2.98 0.57 4.54
N GLY A 419 -4.09 1.27 4.70
CA GLY A 419 -4.79 1.88 3.58
C GLY A 419 -5.97 2.71 4.03
N ALA A 420 -6.62 3.34 3.07
CA ALA A 420 -7.91 3.96 3.28
C ALA A 420 -8.76 3.80 2.02
N VAL A 421 -10.07 3.74 2.22
CA VAL A 421 -11.06 3.65 1.15
C VAL A 421 -12.00 4.85 1.25
N LEU A 422 -12.06 5.62 0.16
CA LEU A 422 -13.06 6.65 -0.05
C LEU A 422 -14.28 6.00 -0.70
N VAL A 423 -15.45 6.21 -0.11
CA VAL A 423 -16.68 5.55 -0.51
C VAL A 423 -17.81 6.53 -0.76
N SER A 424 -18.74 6.14 -1.63
CA SER A 424 -20.00 6.84 -1.88
C SER A 424 -21.12 5.83 -2.17
N PRO A 425 -22.40 6.25 -2.19
CA PRO A 425 -23.50 5.32 -2.40
C PRO A 425 -23.53 4.77 -3.83
N ASP A 426 -23.12 5.59 -4.80
CA ASP A 426 -23.16 5.31 -6.23
C ASP A 426 -21.77 4.98 -6.82
N GLY A 427 -20.69 5.12 -6.06
CA GLY A 427 -19.33 4.85 -6.50
C GLY A 427 -18.73 5.97 -7.34
N MET A 428 -19.37 7.15 -7.35
CA MET A 428 -18.90 8.38 -7.98
C MET A 428 -18.17 9.26 -6.96
N TYR A 429 -17.21 10.06 -7.42
CA TYR A 429 -16.54 11.04 -6.56
C TYR A 429 -17.54 12.05 -5.96
N PRO A 430 -17.31 12.53 -4.73
CA PRO A 430 -18.15 13.55 -4.13
C PRO A 430 -18.13 14.86 -4.95
N PRO A 431 -19.18 15.69 -4.88
CA PRO A 431 -19.25 16.95 -5.61
C PRO A 431 -18.12 17.91 -5.21
N ASP A 432 -17.77 18.84 -6.09
CA ASP A 432 -16.69 19.81 -5.88
C ASP A 432 -16.83 20.62 -4.58
N SER A 433 -18.06 20.83 -4.10
CA SER A 433 -18.34 21.50 -2.81
C SER A 433 -17.77 20.75 -1.60
N GLU A 434 -17.62 19.42 -1.69
CA GLU A 434 -17.06 18.57 -0.63
C GLU A 434 -15.54 18.36 -0.77
N SER A 435 -14.93 18.82 -1.86
CA SER A 435 -13.53 18.56 -2.20
C SER A 435 -12.54 18.93 -1.08
N GLN A 436 -12.75 20.07 -0.42
CA GLN A 436 -11.90 20.51 0.70
C GLN A 436 -12.05 19.63 1.94
N ARG A 437 -13.28 19.18 2.23
CA ARG A 437 -13.54 18.31 3.39
C ARG A 437 -12.96 16.92 3.16
N VAL A 438 -13.10 16.38 1.95
CA VAL A 438 -12.47 15.11 1.54
C VAL A 438 -10.95 15.21 1.65
N ALA A 439 -10.34 16.29 1.14
CA ALA A 439 -8.91 16.52 1.23
C ALA A 439 -8.43 16.58 2.69
N SER A 440 -9.16 17.28 3.57
CA SER A 440 -8.85 17.34 5.00
C SER A 440 -8.97 15.97 5.68
N ALA A 441 -9.98 15.17 5.32
CA ALA A 441 -10.14 13.82 5.84
C ALA A 441 -8.99 12.89 5.41
N LEU A 442 -8.56 12.98 4.16
CA LEU A 442 -7.40 12.24 3.65
C LEU A 442 -6.12 12.64 4.38
N GLU A 443 -5.92 13.94 4.63
CA GLU A 443 -4.77 14.43 5.37
C GLU A 443 -4.72 13.94 6.82
N LYS A 444 -5.87 13.82 7.51
CA LYS A 444 -5.95 13.15 8.84
C LYS A 444 -5.47 11.70 8.80
N SER A 445 -5.59 11.05 7.65
CA SER A 445 -5.09 9.69 7.41
C SER A 445 -3.65 9.67 6.92
N SER A 446 -3.01 10.83 6.79
CA SER A 446 -1.71 10.99 6.12
C SER A 446 -1.73 10.37 4.71
N ILE A 447 -2.75 10.72 3.92
CA ILE A 447 -2.92 10.30 2.53
C ILE A 447 -3.20 11.54 1.70
N LYS A 448 -2.63 11.63 0.49
CA LYS A 448 -2.96 12.68 -0.49
C LYS A 448 -3.96 12.14 -1.52
N SER A 449 -4.76 13.03 -2.11
CA SER A 449 -5.83 12.63 -3.04
C SER A 449 -5.33 11.86 -4.27
N TRP A 450 -4.13 12.18 -4.76
CA TRP A 450 -3.51 11.50 -5.91
C TRP A 450 -2.95 10.10 -5.58
N GLU A 451 -2.88 9.72 -4.30
CA GLU A 451 -2.51 8.37 -3.87
C GLU A 451 -3.70 7.40 -3.89
N LEU A 452 -4.93 7.90 -4.10
CA LEU A 452 -6.09 7.05 -4.24
C LEU A 452 -6.14 6.46 -5.66
N HIS A 453 -6.04 5.13 -5.72
CA HIS A 453 -6.33 4.38 -6.93
C HIS A 453 -7.83 4.35 -7.15
N THR A 454 -8.28 4.96 -8.26
CA THR A 454 -9.70 4.98 -8.62
C THR A 454 -10.18 3.57 -8.99
N VAL A 455 -11.33 3.19 -8.44
CA VAL A 455 -12.00 1.92 -8.70
C VAL A 455 -12.85 2.04 -9.95
N ASP A 456 -12.69 1.09 -10.88
CA ASP A 456 -13.56 0.97 -12.04
C ASP A 456 -14.94 0.45 -11.62
N ASN A 457 -15.94 1.32 -11.70
CA ASN A 457 -17.31 1.08 -11.29
C ASN A 457 -18.30 0.95 -12.47
N CYS A 458 -17.80 0.84 -13.72
CA CYS A 458 -18.60 0.99 -14.94
C CYS A 458 -19.30 -0.29 -15.46
N SER A 459 -18.94 -1.50 -14.99
CA SER A 459 -19.44 -2.77 -15.57
C SER A 459 -19.74 -3.86 -14.53
N CYS A 460 -20.53 -3.51 -13.51
CA CYS A 460 -20.81 -4.38 -12.36
C CYS A 460 -22.04 -5.26 -12.59
N ILE A 461 -21.89 -6.32 -13.39
CA ILE A 461 -23.00 -7.22 -13.74
C ILE A 461 -23.21 -8.26 -12.64
N ASN A 462 -24.45 -8.35 -12.14
CA ASN A 462 -24.92 -9.36 -11.17
C ASN A 462 -24.00 -9.53 -9.95
N PRO A 463 -23.74 -8.46 -9.17
CA PRO A 463 -22.94 -8.59 -7.96
C PRO A 463 -23.63 -9.55 -6.97
N PRO A 464 -22.89 -10.49 -6.34
CA PRO A 464 -23.45 -11.45 -5.39
C PRO A 464 -23.71 -10.80 -4.03
N LEU A 465 -24.69 -9.89 -4.01
CA LEU A 465 -25.10 -9.12 -2.85
C LEU A 465 -26.09 -9.91 -1.98
N GLY A 466 -26.54 -9.25 -0.91
CA GLY A 466 -27.47 -9.81 0.04
C GLY A 466 -26.83 -10.15 1.38
N ILE A 467 -27.63 -10.06 2.43
CA ILE A 467 -27.24 -10.31 3.82
C ILE A 467 -28.08 -11.45 4.41
N PRO A 468 -27.62 -12.12 5.47
CA PRO A 468 -28.41 -13.14 6.15
C PRO A 468 -29.78 -12.60 6.56
N GLU A 469 -30.83 -13.40 6.36
CA GLU A 469 -32.18 -13.07 6.82
C GLU A 469 -32.18 -12.71 8.32
N GLY A 470 -33.00 -11.74 8.74
CA GLY A 470 -33.05 -11.27 10.13
C GLY A 470 -31.85 -10.43 10.57
N SER A 471 -30.99 -10.01 9.63
CA SER A 471 -30.00 -8.96 9.88
C SER A 471 -30.70 -7.63 10.20
N ARG A 472 -30.09 -6.85 11.07
CA ARG A 472 -30.59 -5.52 11.45
C ARG A 472 -29.71 -4.44 10.83
N LEU A 473 -30.36 -3.40 10.34
CA LEU A 473 -29.74 -2.26 9.70
C LEU A 473 -29.58 -1.16 10.76
N HIS A 474 -30.10 0.03 10.53
CA HIS A 474 -29.92 1.19 11.40
C HIS A 474 -30.59 1.07 12.77
N CYS A 475 -30.03 1.79 13.75
CA CYS A 475 -30.57 1.89 15.12
C CYS A 475 -30.77 3.34 15.60
N LYS A 476 -30.04 4.30 15.04
CA LYS A 476 -30.03 5.73 15.40
C LYS A 476 -30.15 6.64 14.18
N ILE A 477 -29.53 6.27 13.06
CA ILE A 477 -29.58 7.07 11.83
C ILE A 477 -30.78 6.64 10.97
N GLU A 478 -31.66 7.58 10.64
CA GLU A 478 -32.66 7.39 9.61
C GLU A 478 -32.11 7.81 8.24
N THR A 479 -32.18 6.92 7.26
CA THR A 479 -31.73 7.18 5.88
C THR A 479 -32.94 7.40 4.97
N GLY A 480 -33.23 8.66 4.64
CA GLY A 480 -34.40 9.02 3.82
C GLY A 480 -34.18 8.83 2.32
N ARG A 481 -34.91 7.91 1.69
CA ARG A 481 -34.87 7.67 0.23
C ARG A 481 -35.30 8.90 -0.60
N GLU A 482 -36.29 9.66 -0.11
CA GLU A 482 -36.83 10.85 -0.79
C GLU A 482 -35.81 11.98 -0.93
N ARG A 483 -34.90 12.13 0.04
CA ARG A 483 -33.88 13.19 0.06
C ARG A 483 -32.72 12.93 -0.91
N TRP A 484 -32.53 11.69 -1.34
CA TRP A 484 -31.58 11.29 -2.39
C TRP A 484 -32.16 11.52 -3.79
N SER A 485 -33.42 11.12 -4.01
CA SER A 485 -34.10 11.27 -5.30
C SER A 485 -34.23 12.73 -5.75
N LEU A 486 -34.51 13.66 -4.83
CA LEU A 486 -34.65 15.08 -5.13
C LEU A 486 -33.35 15.75 -5.62
N ARG A 487 -32.17 15.26 -5.22
CA ARG A 487 -30.89 15.84 -5.66
C ARG A 487 -30.46 15.39 -7.04
N ASN A 488 -30.70 14.12 -7.37
CA ASN A 488 -30.37 13.60 -8.71
C ASN A 488 -31.30 14.12 -9.81
N THR A 489 -32.43 14.73 -9.46
CA THR A 489 -33.31 15.42 -10.41
C THR A 489 -32.86 16.86 -10.69
N ASP A 490 -32.26 17.57 -9.74
CA ASP A 490 -31.87 18.98 -9.90
C ASP A 490 -30.60 19.18 -10.74
N GLU A 491 -29.72 18.17 -10.86
CA GLU A 491 -28.55 18.24 -11.75
C GLU A 491 -28.84 17.84 -13.21
N SER A 492 -30.09 17.48 -13.53
CA SER A 492 -30.52 17.14 -14.90
C SER A 492 -31.11 18.32 -15.69
N VAL A 493 -31.13 19.53 -15.10
CA VAL A 493 -31.65 20.74 -15.74
C VAL A 493 -30.69 21.93 -15.54
N VAL A 494 -29.54 21.94 -16.24
CA VAL A 494 -28.91 23.14 -16.83
C VAL A 494 -28.10 22.73 -18.06
#